data_AF-A0A5N5TN91-F1
#
_entry.id   AF-A0A5N5TN91-F1
#
_cell.length_a   1.000
_cell.length_b   1.000
_cell.length_c   1.000
_cell.angle_alpha   90.00
_cell.angle_beta   90.00
_cell.angle_gamma   90.00
#
_symmetry.space_group_name_H-M   'P 1'
#
loop_
_entity.id
_entity.type
_entity.pdbx_description
1 polymer ?
#
loop_
_entity_poly.entity_id
_entity_poly.type
_entity_poly.pdbx_seq_one_letter_code
_entity_poly.pdbx_strand_id
1 'polypeptide(L)'
;MITMLKVVAVFILVGVFSSSLVNAAAKEECEGKGGKYCPGPKIKMCYLILKEEVSSFQEATDLCAKNGAELYYVDMTDYSNFLNCTKFPWDFPFTMFAKNPLPTEDKCLTCTLISVAELSIQSRCSIEGKAKVICEIKL
;
A
#
# COMPACT_ATOMS: atom_id res chain seq x y z
N MET A 1 -32.65 -1.59 33.92
CA MET A 1 -31.22 -1.20 33.78
C MET A 1 -30.31 -2.38 33.40
N ILE A 2 -30.46 -3.56 34.02
CA ILE A 2 -29.63 -4.75 33.73
C ILE A 2 -29.83 -5.32 32.30
N THR A 3 -31.03 -5.18 31.72
CA THR A 3 -31.37 -5.73 30.39
C THR A 3 -30.71 -4.98 29.23
N MET A 4 -30.69 -3.64 29.25
CA MET A 4 -30.01 -2.85 28.21
C MET A 4 -28.49 -3.05 28.21
N LEU A 5 -27.87 -3.19 29.40
CA LEU A 5 -26.43 -3.40 29.52
C LEU A 5 -25.99 -4.74 28.89
N LYS A 6 -26.79 -5.79 29.07
CA LYS A 6 -26.55 -7.10 28.44
C LYS A 6 -26.70 -7.05 26.92
N VAL A 7 -27.70 -6.32 26.42
CA VAL A 7 -27.92 -6.15 24.98
C VAL A 7 -26.77 -5.37 24.34
N VAL A 8 -26.32 -4.27 24.97
CA VAL A 8 -25.16 -3.49 24.51
C VAL A 8 -23.89 -4.33 24.52
N ALA A 9 -23.65 -5.13 25.57
CA ALA A 9 -22.48 -6.01 25.63
C ALA A 9 -22.47 -7.07 24.51
N VAL A 10 -23.62 -7.66 24.19
CA VAL A 10 -23.75 -8.63 23.08
C VAL A 10 -23.47 -7.96 21.73
N PHE A 11 -24.01 -6.76 21.48
CA PHE A 11 -23.72 -6.03 20.24
C PHE A 11 -22.25 -5.62 20.11
N ILE A 12 -21.60 -5.20 21.20
CA ILE A 12 -20.17 -4.89 21.21
C ILE A 12 -19.35 -6.16 20.91
N LEU A 13 -19.66 -7.28 21.59
CA LEU A 13 -18.95 -8.54 21.37
C LEU A 13 -19.11 -9.01 19.92
N VAL A 14 -20.34 -9.09 19.40
CA VAL A 14 -20.59 -9.48 18.00
C VAL A 14 -19.86 -8.55 17.02
N GLY A 15 -19.93 -7.22 17.21
CA GLY A 15 -19.23 -6.27 16.35
C GLY A 15 -17.69 -6.41 16.39
N VAL A 16 -17.12 -6.70 17.57
CA VAL A 16 -15.67 -6.93 17.72
C VAL A 16 -15.25 -8.27 17.10
N PHE A 17 -16.06 -9.32 17.21
CA PHE A 17 -15.77 -10.62 16.59
C PHE A 17 -15.93 -10.58 15.07
N SER A 18 -16.92 -9.87 14.54
CA SER A 18 -17.09 -9.70 13.09
C SER A 18 -15.93 -8.90 12.48
N SER A 19 -15.50 -7.82 13.13
CA SER A 19 -14.37 -7.02 12.63
C SER A 19 -13.03 -7.75 12.72
N SER A 20 -12.80 -8.57 13.75
CA SER A 20 -11.58 -9.37 13.86
C SER A 20 -11.50 -10.48 12.81
N LEU A 21 -12.62 -11.14 12.50
CA LEU A 21 -12.70 -12.15 11.43
C LEU A 21 -12.44 -11.54 10.05
N VAL A 22 -13.05 -10.39 9.74
CA VAL A 22 -12.83 -9.67 8.47
C VAL A 22 -11.35 -9.28 8.30
N ASN A 23 -10.71 -8.81 9.37
CA ASN A 23 -9.28 -8.46 9.34
C ASN A 23 -8.38 -9.68 9.11
N ALA A 24 -8.72 -10.83 9.72
CA ALA A 24 -7.98 -12.06 9.52
C ALA A 24 -8.07 -12.55 8.08
N ALA A 25 -9.28 -12.51 7.49
CA ALA A 25 -9.49 -12.89 6.10
C ALA A 25 -8.74 -11.96 5.12
N ALA A 26 -8.82 -10.64 5.31
CA ALA A 26 -8.12 -9.67 4.47
C ALA A 26 -6.59 -9.82 4.56
N LYS A 27 -6.08 -10.13 5.76
CA LYS A 27 -4.66 -10.44 5.96
C LYS A 27 -4.25 -11.71 5.21
N GLU A 28 -5.00 -12.79 5.38
CA GLU A 28 -4.71 -14.09 4.74
C GLU A 28 -4.75 -13.97 3.21
N GLU A 29 -5.71 -13.24 2.65
CA GLU A 29 -5.78 -12.98 1.22
C GLU A 29 -4.57 -12.17 0.73
N CYS A 30 -4.20 -11.11 1.46
CA CYS A 30 -3.04 -10.29 1.12
C CYS A 30 -1.74 -11.10 1.12
N GLU A 31 -1.49 -11.86 2.19
CA GLU A 31 -0.29 -12.69 2.34
C GLU A 31 -0.30 -13.86 1.32
N GLY A 32 -1.47 -14.40 0.98
CA GLY A 32 -1.64 -15.41 -0.06
C GLY A 32 -1.25 -14.93 -1.46
N LYS A 33 -1.34 -13.61 -1.73
CA LYS A 33 -0.82 -12.96 -2.95
C LYS A 33 0.67 -12.62 -2.86
N GLY A 34 1.36 -13.01 -1.79
CA GLY A 34 2.74 -12.62 -1.51
C GLY A 34 2.89 -11.18 -1.01
N GLY A 35 1.78 -10.55 -0.61
CA GLY A 35 1.74 -9.17 -0.13
C GLY A 35 2.06 -9.04 1.35
N LYS A 36 2.27 -7.79 1.77
CA LYS A 36 2.38 -7.41 3.18
C LYS A 36 1.13 -6.66 3.62
N TYR A 37 0.42 -7.26 4.58
CA TYR A 37 -0.73 -6.66 5.22
C TYR A 37 -0.30 -5.59 6.23
N CYS A 38 -0.73 -4.35 6.00
CA CYS A 38 -0.40 -3.19 6.82
C CYS A 38 -1.68 -2.61 7.43
N PRO A 39 -1.96 -2.88 8.71
CA PRO A 39 -3.12 -2.33 9.41
C PRO A 39 -2.84 -0.88 9.81
N GLY A 40 -3.03 0.06 8.88
CA GLY A 40 -3.00 1.49 9.20
C GLY A 40 -4.20 1.88 10.07
N PRO A 41 -4.10 2.97 10.86
CA PRO A 41 -5.17 3.42 11.74
C PRO A 41 -6.43 3.87 11.00
N LYS A 42 -6.30 4.25 9.72
CA LYS A 42 -7.40 4.72 8.86
C LYS A 42 -7.64 3.86 7.63
N ILE A 43 -6.58 3.32 7.06
CA ILE A 43 -6.63 2.55 5.82
C ILE A 43 -5.82 1.27 6.02
N LYS A 44 -6.44 0.13 5.71
CA LYS A 44 -5.75 -1.16 5.66
C LYS A 44 -5.27 -1.35 4.23
N MET A 45 -3.98 -1.61 4.10
CA MET A 45 -3.35 -1.74 2.80
C MET A 45 -2.67 -3.11 2.70
N CYS A 46 -2.78 -3.74 1.54
CA CYS A 46 -1.89 -4.80 1.13
C CYS A 46 -0.86 -4.22 0.16
N TYR A 47 0.43 -4.30 0.49
CA TYR A 47 1.48 -3.89 -0.45
C TYR A 47 2.12 -5.11 -1.11
N LEU A 48 2.19 -5.09 -2.43
CA LEU A 48 2.92 -6.07 -3.22
C LEU A 48 4.25 -5.48 -3.64
N ILE A 49 5.35 -6.07 -3.15
CA ILE A 49 6.72 -5.71 -3.54
C ILE A 49 7.13 -6.69 -4.64
N LEU A 50 7.06 -6.26 -5.89
CA LEU A 50 7.32 -7.12 -7.03
C LEU A 50 8.82 -7.23 -7.32
N LYS A 51 9.24 -8.35 -7.91
CA LYS A 51 10.66 -8.61 -8.22
C LYS A 51 11.07 -7.95 -9.53
N GLU A 52 10.11 -7.79 -10.43
CA GLU A 52 10.26 -7.17 -11.72
C GLU A 52 10.58 -5.69 -11.58
N GLU A 53 11.36 -5.19 -12.54
CA GLU A 53 11.71 -3.78 -12.62
C GLU A 53 11.30 -3.23 -13.98
N VAL A 54 10.90 -1.96 -13.98
CA VAL A 54 10.29 -1.31 -15.15
C VAL A 54 10.96 0.02 -15.44
N SER A 55 10.81 0.50 -16.66
CA SER A 55 11.41 1.77 -17.12
C SER A 55 10.37 2.86 -17.36
N SER A 56 9.08 2.50 -17.29
CA SER A 56 7.97 3.45 -17.47
C SER A 56 6.86 3.29 -16.43
N PHE A 57 6.13 4.37 -16.23
CA PHE A 57 4.94 4.44 -15.38
C PHE A 57 3.84 3.49 -15.88
N GLN A 58 3.65 3.39 -17.19
CA GLN A 58 2.64 2.51 -17.78
C GLN A 58 2.98 1.04 -17.52
N GLU A 59 4.24 0.63 -17.71
CA GLU A 59 4.69 -0.72 -17.39
C GLU A 59 4.46 -1.05 -15.90
N ALA A 60 4.74 -0.12 -15.00
CA ALA A 60 4.48 -0.28 -13.57
C ALA A 60 2.98 -0.47 -13.28
N THR A 61 2.14 0.36 -13.90
CA THR A 61 0.69 0.33 -13.74
C THR A 61 0.10 -0.97 -14.28
N ASP A 62 0.49 -1.39 -15.48
CA ASP A 62 0.04 -2.63 -16.10
C ASP A 62 0.46 -3.85 -15.28
N LEU A 63 1.67 -3.82 -14.72
CA LEU A 63 2.17 -4.89 -13.86
C LEU A 63 1.37 -4.99 -12.55
N CYS A 64 1.04 -3.86 -11.92
CA CYS A 64 0.18 -3.85 -10.74
C CYS A 64 -1.25 -4.34 -11.07
N ALA A 65 -1.81 -3.89 -12.20
CA ALA A 65 -3.15 -4.29 -12.64
C ALA A 65 -3.25 -5.81 -12.89
N LYS A 66 -2.21 -6.44 -13.45
CA LYS A 66 -2.13 -7.90 -13.61
C LYS A 66 -2.20 -8.67 -12.30
N ASN A 67 -1.83 -8.04 -11.18
CA ASN A 67 -1.92 -8.60 -9.83
C ASN A 67 -3.21 -8.19 -9.09
N GLY A 68 -4.15 -7.54 -9.78
CA GLY A 68 -5.38 -7.02 -9.18
C GLY A 68 -5.13 -5.89 -8.18
N ALA A 69 -4.06 -5.12 -8.40
CA ALA A 69 -3.61 -4.04 -7.54
C ALA A 69 -3.46 -2.74 -8.34
N GLU A 70 -3.33 -1.62 -7.63
CA GLU A 70 -3.00 -0.33 -8.21
C GLU A 70 -1.53 0.02 -7.95
N LEU A 71 -0.99 0.96 -8.72
CA LEU A 71 0.32 1.53 -8.42
C LEU A 71 0.28 2.24 -7.06
N TYR A 72 1.33 2.08 -6.27
CA TYR A 72 1.34 2.59 -4.91
C TYR A 72 1.12 4.11 -4.85
N TYR A 73 0.43 4.54 -3.80
CA TYR A 73 0.14 5.91 -3.49
C TYR A 73 1.03 6.42 -2.35
N VAL A 74 1.76 7.52 -2.58
CA VAL A 74 2.55 8.15 -1.51
C VAL A 74 1.62 8.96 -0.60
N ASP A 75 1.12 8.34 0.47
CA ASP A 75 0.48 9.08 1.55
C ASP A 75 1.52 9.47 2.62
N MET A 76 1.91 10.75 2.64
CA MET A 76 2.86 11.26 3.62
C MET A 76 2.35 11.15 5.06
N THR A 77 1.04 11.06 5.28
CA THR A 77 0.45 10.89 6.61
C THR A 77 0.57 9.46 7.15
N ASP A 78 0.69 8.46 6.26
CA ASP A 78 0.88 7.04 6.62
C ASP A 78 2.29 6.53 6.29
N TYR A 79 3.20 7.41 5.88
CA TYR A 79 4.53 7.03 5.38
C TYR A 79 5.35 6.22 6.41
N SER A 80 5.28 6.55 7.70
CA SER A 80 5.97 5.78 8.74
C SER A 80 5.43 4.35 8.87
N ASN A 81 4.10 4.17 8.79
CA ASN A 81 3.46 2.86 8.82
C ASN A 81 3.84 2.05 7.57
N PHE A 82 3.78 2.68 6.39
CA PHE A 82 4.23 2.10 5.13
C PHE A 82 5.67 1.59 5.23
N LEU A 83 6.63 2.42 5.67
CA LEU A 83 8.03 2.02 5.83
C LEU A 83 8.22 0.87 6.81
N ASN A 84 7.63 0.96 8.00
CA ASN A 84 7.77 -0.03 9.06
C ASN A 84 7.17 -1.40 8.67
N CYS A 85 6.08 -1.37 7.91
CA CYS A 85 5.39 -2.57 7.48
C CYS A 85 6.06 -3.23 6.27
N THR A 86 6.37 -2.44 5.23
CA THR A 86 6.90 -2.98 3.97
C THR A 86 8.30 -3.53 4.12
N LYS A 87 9.19 -2.85 4.86
CA LYS A 87 10.62 -3.22 5.02
C LYS A 87 11.24 -3.65 3.69
N PHE A 88 11.51 -2.67 2.83
CA PHE A 88 11.97 -2.92 1.47
C PHE A 88 13.20 -3.85 1.42
N PRO A 89 13.26 -4.76 0.44
CA PRO A 89 14.39 -5.67 0.28
C PRO A 89 15.55 -5.05 -0.53
N TRP A 90 15.48 -3.76 -0.85
CA TRP A 90 16.45 -3.08 -1.72
C TRP A 90 17.28 -2.06 -0.95
N ASP A 91 18.53 -1.91 -1.35
CA ASP A 91 19.40 -0.86 -0.84
C ASP A 91 19.02 0.51 -1.40
N PHE A 92 19.27 1.56 -0.61
CA PHE A 92 19.14 2.93 -1.08
C PHE A 92 20.36 3.36 -1.92
N PRO A 93 20.19 4.27 -2.91
CA PRO A 93 18.91 4.83 -3.36
C PRO A 93 18.20 3.90 -4.36
N PHE A 94 16.87 3.93 -4.37
CA PHE A 94 16.09 3.25 -5.40
C PHE A 94 14.92 4.11 -5.86
N THR A 95 14.53 3.92 -7.11
CA THR A 95 13.45 4.67 -7.76
C THR A 95 12.24 3.76 -7.96
N MET A 96 11.06 4.34 -7.87
CA MET A 96 9.75 3.70 -8.07
C MET A 96 8.81 4.68 -8.77
N PHE A 97 7.79 4.16 -9.44
CA PHE A 97 6.71 4.99 -9.99
C PHE A 97 5.56 5.06 -8.99
N ALA A 98 4.98 6.24 -8.79
CA ALA A 98 3.94 6.48 -7.80
C ALA A 98 2.68 7.07 -8.43
N LYS A 99 1.52 6.73 -7.88
CA LYS A 99 0.25 7.39 -8.23
C LYS A 99 0.27 8.86 -7.77
N ASN A 100 -0.27 9.74 -8.60
CA ASN A 100 -0.36 11.17 -8.28
C ASN A 100 -1.44 11.44 -7.21
N PRO A 101 -1.11 12.17 -6.12
CA PRO A 101 -2.11 12.60 -5.12
C PRO A 101 -3.09 13.64 -5.60
N LEU A 102 -2.75 14.39 -6.63
CA LEU A 102 -3.63 15.40 -7.18
C LEU A 102 -4.63 14.76 -8.14
N PRO A 103 -5.86 15.29 -8.25
CA PRO A 103 -6.90 14.82 -9.17
C PRO A 103 -6.59 15.21 -10.63
N THR A 104 -5.34 15.07 -11.03
CA THR A 104 -4.85 15.33 -12.39
C THR A 104 -4.34 14.00 -12.93
N GLU A 105 -5.08 13.44 -13.90
CA GLU A 105 -4.78 12.14 -14.51
C GLU A 105 -3.46 12.14 -15.31
N ASP A 106 -2.98 13.32 -15.71
CA ASP A 106 -1.90 13.46 -16.70
C ASP A 106 -0.48 13.47 -16.15
N LYS A 107 -0.27 13.34 -14.82
CA LYS A 107 1.08 13.45 -14.24
C LYS A 107 1.54 12.13 -13.65
N CYS A 108 2.42 11.45 -14.38
CA CYS A 108 3.21 10.34 -13.86
C CYS A 108 4.22 10.84 -12.84
N LEU A 109 4.36 10.15 -11.72
CA LEU A 109 5.38 10.47 -10.73
C LEU A 109 6.43 9.37 -10.67
N THR A 110 7.68 9.81 -10.57
CA THR A 110 8.81 9.01 -10.11
C THR A 110 9.19 9.47 -8.72
N CYS A 111 9.32 8.53 -7.80
CA CYS A 111 9.81 8.75 -6.46
C CYS A 111 11.15 8.02 -6.30
N THR A 112 12.19 8.74 -5.92
CA THR A 112 13.48 8.16 -5.55
C THR A 112 13.63 8.28 -4.05
N LEU A 113 13.64 7.15 -3.34
CA LEU A 113 14.00 7.14 -1.94
C LEU A 113 15.52 7.14 -1.86
N ILE A 114 16.08 8.20 -1.27
CA ILE A 114 17.52 8.40 -1.08
C ILE A 114 17.94 7.81 0.27
N SER A 115 17.07 7.93 1.27
CA SER A 115 17.18 7.26 2.56
C SER A 115 15.79 7.10 3.19
N VAL A 116 15.71 6.56 4.40
CA VAL A 116 14.46 6.52 5.18
C VAL A 116 13.90 7.93 5.45
N ALA A 117 14.76 8.93 5.57
CA ALA A 117 14.39 10.30 5.90
C ALA A 117 14.29 11.23 4.69
N GLU A 118 14.69 10.78 3.50
CA GLU A 118 14.84 11.62 2.33
C GLU A 118 14.34 10.93 1.06
N LEU A 119 13.45 11.62 0.35
CA LEU A 119 12.95 11.20 -0.95
C LEU A 119 12.86 12.38 -1.91
N SER A 120 12.95 12.09 -3.20
CA SER A 120 12.76 13.05 -4.30
C SER A 120 11.57 12.60 -5.14
N ILE A 121 10.65 13.51 -5.45
CA ILE A 121 9.50 13.24 -6.34
C ILE A 121 9.64 14.11 -7.57
N GLN A 122 9.53 13.49 -8.75
CA GLN A 122 9.65 14.16 -10.04
C GLN A 122 8.52 13.75 -10.97
N SER A 123 8.10 14.67 -11.84
CA SER A 123 7.07 14.40 -12.85
C SER A 123 7.69 13.75 -14.08
N ARG A 124 8.01 12.45 -14.01
CA ARG A 124 8.52 11.67 -15.16
C ARG A 124 7.71 10.39 -15.34
N CYS A 125 7.34 10.12 -16.59
CA CYS A 125 6.66 8.89 -17.00
C CYS A 125 7.64 7.78 -17.42
N SER A 126 8.91 8.10 -17.60
CA SER A 126 9.96 7.15 -17.95
C SER A 126 11.31 7.56 -17.38
N ILE A 127 12.19 6.58 -17.24
CA ILE A 127 13.58 6.76 -16.81
C ILE A 127 14.50 5.90 -17.68
N GLU A 128 15.78 6.28 -17.77
CA GLU A 128 16.79 5.48 -18.46
C GLU A 128 17.15 4.20 -17.68
N GLY A 129 17.01 4.24 -16.36
CA GLY A 129 17.29 3.12 -15.46
C GLY A 129 16.10 2.18 -15.25
N LYS A 130 16.17 1.40 -14.18
CA LYS A 130 15.11 0.48 -13.76
C LYS A 130 14.55 0.89 -12.40
N ALA A 131 13.23 1.03 -12.37
CA ALA A 131 12.44 1.36 -11.20
C ALA A 131 11.90 0.08 -10.57
N LYS A 132 11.95 0.05 -9.24
CA LYS A 132 11.27 -0.95 -8.42
C LYS A 132 9.76 -0.76 -8.50
N VAL A 133 9.01 -1.85 -8.41
CA VAL A 133 7.56 -1.80 -8.48
C VAL A 133 6.96 -2.16 -7.14
N ILE A 134 6.14 -1.23 -6.63
CA ILE A 134 5.31 -1.43 -5.46
C ILE A 134 3.87 -1.19 -5.90
N CYS A 135 3.01 -2.14 -5.58
CA CYS A 135 1.58 -2.06 -5.82
C CYS A 135 0.82 -2.07 -4.50
N GLU A 136 -0.40 -1.57 -4.53
CA GLU A 136 -1.27 -1.48 -3.37
C GLU A 136 -2.67 -2.02 -3.65
N ILE A 137 -3.25 -2.69 -2.66
CA ILE A 137 -4.66 -3.11 -2.65
C ILE A 137 -5.29 -2.53 -1.39
N LYS A 138 -6.37 -1.79 -1.54
CA LYS A 138 -7.17 -1.28 -0.41
C LYS A 138 -8.05 -2.42 0.12
N LEU A 139 -7.99 -2.64 1.44
CA LEU A 139 -8.69 -3.71 2.15
C LEU A 139 -9.81 -3.19 3.04
#